data_AF-A0A7S4UKZ3-F1
#
_entry.id   AF-A0A7S4UKZ3-F1
#
_cell.length_a   1.000
_cell.length_b   1.000
_cell.length_c   1.000
_cell.angle_alpha   90.00
_cell.angle_beta   90.00
_cell.angle_gamma   90.00
#
_symmetry.space_group_name_H-M   'P 1'
#
loop_
_entity.id
_entity.type
_entity.pdbx_description
1 polymer ?
#
loop_
_entity_poly.entity_id
_entity_poly.type
_entity_poly.pdbx_seq_one_letter_code
_entity_poly.pdbx_strand_id
1 'polypeptide(L)'
;VCLTGLGVSDEVCTLVNEGNTRLLVQPAPGGLVRVNGLAAAEAGQALASGDRLAIGRAHIFRVVIPQSGRDAEIDRDEEDFNRAMRELQACAEVDPRWRRGVDAAVLLVKRDYGTREANELLDEARRASELVAEANDILQLVPSEWTDVSHYELAVLFEADGPPVVCVVARDHDP
;
A
#
# COMPACT_ATOMS: atom_id res chain seq x y z
N VAL A 1 -6.37 -21.64 -1.83
CA VAL A 1 -5.49 -21.19 -0.73
C VAL A 1 -6.33 -20.27 0.13
N CYS A 2 -6.32 -20.44 1.45
CA CYS A 2 -7.03 -19.55 2.37
C CYS A 2 -5.99 -18.67 3.06
N LEU A 3 -6.09 -17.35 2.83
CA LEU A 3 -5.26 -16.36 3.51
C LEU A 3 -6.11 -15.69 4.58
N THR A 4 -5.48 -15.33 5.69
CA THR A 4 -6.11 -14.55 6.77
C THR A 4 -5.26 -13.33 7.04
N GLY A 5 -5.88 -12.15 7.19
CA GLY A 5 -5.15 -10.92 7.48
C GLY A 5 -5.88 -9.68 7.00
N LEU A 6 -5.36 -8.51 7.36
CA LEU A 6 -5.95 -7.22 6.99
C LEU A 6 -5.97 -7.04 5.46
N GLY A 7 -7.13 -6.59 4.96
CA GLY A 7 -7.36 -6.38 3.53
C GLY A 7 -7.51 -7.67 2.71
N VAL A 8 -7.77 -8.82 3.35
CA VAL A 8 -8.10 -10.08 2.67
C VAL A 8 -9.59 -10.37 2.82
N SER A 9 -10.36 -10.18 1.75
CA SER A 9 -11.78 -10.56 1.61
C SER A 9 -11.94 -12.07 1.38
N ASP A 10 -13.19 -12.55 1.43
CA ASP A 10 -13.54 -13.96 1.10
C ASP A 10 -13.01 -14.38 -0.28
N GLU A 11 -13.01 -13.44 -1.24
CA GLU A 11 -12.35 -13.56 -2.53
C GLU A 11 -11.54 -12.29 -2.82
N VAL A 12 -10.21 -12.40 -2.85
CA VAL A 12 -9.32 -11.25 -3.14
C VAL A 12 -8.88 -11.23 -4.60
N CYS A 13 -8.53 -12.40 -5.15
CA CYS A 13 -8.08 -12.53 -6.53
C CYS A 13 -8.17 -13.96 -7.03
N THR A 14 -8.23 -14.12 -8.35
CA THR A 14 -8.09 -15.40 -9.03
C THR A 14 -6.73 -15.48 -9.71
N LEU A 15 -6.03 -16.61 -9.52
CA LEU A 15 -4.81 -16.95 -10.26
C LEU A 15 -5.13 -18.01 -11.31
N VAL A 16 -4.85 -17.72 -12.57
CA VAL A 16 -5.05 -18.63 -13.70
C VAL A 16 -3.68 -19.12 -14.19
N ASN A 17 -3.44 -20.42 -14.08
CA ASN A 17 -2.21 -21.07 -14.55
C ASN A 17 -2.46 -21.79 -15.87
N GLU A 18 -1.78 -21.35 -16.93
CA GLU A 18 -1.83 -21.98 -18.25
C GLU A 18 -0.58 -22.84 -18.46
N GLY A 19 -0.70 -24.12 -18.11
CA GLY A 19 0.30 -25.14 -18.41
C GLY A 19 1.66 -24.92 -17.75
N ASN A 20 1.74 -24.23 -16.61
CA ASN A 20 2.98 -23.88 -15.91
C ASN A 20 3.95 -22.99 -16.72
N THR A 21 3.46 -22.37 -17.79
CA THR A 21 4.25 -21.47 -18.65
C THR A 21 3.82 -20.02 -18.50
N ARG A 22 2.55 -19.79 -18.15
CA ARG A 22 1.96 -18.48 -17.93
C ARG A 22 1.09 -18.50 -16.69
N LEU A 23 1.22 -17.47 -15.88
CA LEU A 23 0.38 -17.24 -14.72
C LEU A 23 -0.25 -15.85 -14.87
N LEU A 24 -1.56 -15.76 -14.68
CA LEU A 24 -2.29 -14.50 -14.71
C LEU A 24 -2.96 -14.30 -13.35
N VAL A 25 -2.85 -13.10 -12.80
CA VAL A 25 -3.59 -12.68 -11.61
C VAL A 25 -4.69 -11.72 -12.00
N GLN A 26 -5.90 -11.97 -11.51
CA GLN A 26 -7.03 -11.06 -11.68
C GLN A 26 -7.58 -10.68 -10.30
N PRO A 27 -7.52 -9.40 -9.91
CA PRO A 27 -8.13 -8.93 -8.66
C PRO A 27 -9.64 -9.10 -8.69
N ALA A 28 -10.23 -9.50 -7.57
CA ALA A 28 -11.67 -9.39 -7.36
C ALA A 28 -12.05 -7.91 -7.13
N PRO A 29 -13.33 -7.52 -7.30
CA PRO A 29 -13.78 -6.17 -6.98
C PRO A 29 -13.44 -5.78 -5.53
N GLY A 30 -12.64 -4.72 -5.36
CA GLY A 30 -12.16 -4.28 -4.04
C GLY A 30 -11.01 -5.09 -3.45
N GLY A 31 -10.56 -6.15 -4.14
CA GLY A 31 -9.41 -6.95 -3.74
C GLY A 31 -8.10 -6.17 -3.90
N LEU A 32 -7.35 -6.03 -2.82
CA LEU A 32 -6.05 -5.36 -2.86
C LEU A 32 -4.98 -6.34 -3.35
N VAL A 33 -4.55 -6.17 -4.60
CA VAL A 33 -3.51 -6.99 -5.22
C VAL A 33 -2.46 -6.09 -5.85
N ARG A 34 -1.18 -6.33 -5.56
CA ARG A 34 -0.07 -5.59 -6.14
C ARG A 34 0.97 -6.53 -6.73
N VAL A 35 1.56 -6.15 -7.86
CA VAL A 35 2.64 -6.87 -8.52
C VAL A 35 3.85 -5.94 -8.65
N ASN A 36 4.97 -6.32 -8.03
CA ASN A 36 6.19 -5.51 -7.98
C ASN A 36 5.93 -4.08 -7.49
N GLY A 37 5.06 -3.93 -6.47
CA GLY A 37 4.69 -2.63 -5.91
C GLY A 37 3.42 -2.03 -6.51
N LEU A 38 3.13 -2.29 -7.79
CA LEU A 38 2.06 -1.62 -8.52
C LEU A 38 0.72 -2.34 -8.37
N ALA A 39 -0.38 -1.59 -8.29
CA ALA A 39 -1.72 -2.18 -8.29
C ALA A 39 -1.95 -3.02 -9.56
N ALA A 40 -2.43 -4.24 -9.38
CA ALA A 40 -2.73 -5.12 -10.50
C ALA A 40 -3.93 -4.58 -11.30
N ALA A 41 -3.90 -4.69 -12.62
CA ALA A 41 -4.98 -4.25 -13.49
C ALA A 41 -6.27 -5.05 -13.24
N GLU A 42 -7.43 -4.38 -13.24
CA GLU A 42 -8.74 -5.03 -13.05
C GLU A 42 -9.05 -6.10 -14.12
N ALA A 43 -8.55 -5.88 -15.34
CA ALA A 43 -8.65 -6.84 -16.45
C ALA A 43 -7.73 -8.07 -16.30
N GLY A 44 -6.91 -8.10 -15.25
CA GLY A 44 -5.89 -9.10 -15.00
C GLY A 44 -4.51 -8.69 -15.51
N GLN A 45 -3.48 -9.26 -14.88
CA GLN A 45 -2.07 -9.00 -15.16
C GLN A 45 -1.30 -10.32 -15.28
N ALA A 46 -0.52 -10.45 -16.35
CA ALA A 46 0.40 -11.57 -16.50
C ALA A 46 1.58 -11.43 -15.51
N LEU A 47 1.91 -12.53 -14.85
CA LEU A 47 3.02 -12.65 -13.92
C LEU A 47 4.20 -13.35 -14.59
N ALA A 48 5.40 -12.88 -14.29
CA ALA A 48 6.65 -13.52 -14.63
C ALA A 48 7.25 -14.25 -13.41
N SER A 49 8.08 -15.26 -13.66
CA SER A 49 8.89 -15.86 -12.59
C SER A 49 9.84 -14.82 -12.01
N GLY A 50 9.87 -14.73 -10.69
CA GLY A 50 10.58 -13.71 -9.93
C GLY A 50 9.73 -12.52 -9.50
N ASP A 51 8.53 -12.32 -10.09
CA ASP A 51 7.65 -11.22 -9.68
C ASP A 51 7.23 -11.34 -8.21
N ARG A 52 7.00 -10.19 -7.58
CA ARG A 52 6.51 -10.08 -6.20
C ARG A 52 5.02 -9.81 -6.23
N LEU A 53 4.22 -10.77 -5.78
CA LEU A 53 2.78 -10.68 -5.70
C LEU A 53 2.38 -10.40 -4.25
N ALA A 54 1.81 -9.23 -3.97
CA ALA A 54 1.21 -8.90 -2.69
C ALA A 54 -0.31 -9.06 -2.75
N ILE A 55 -0.89 -9.68 -1.73
CA ILE A 55 -2.34 -9.91 -1.57
C ILE A 55 -2.78 -9.37 -0.21
N GLY A 56 -3.72 -8.44 -0.22
CA GLY A 56 -4.09 -7.67 0.96
C GLY A 56 -2.93 -6.80 1.45
N ARG A 57 -2.87 -6.57 2.76
CA ARG A 57 -1.78 -5.82 3.42
C ARG A 57 -0.77 -6.73 4.13
N ALA A 58 -1.07 -8.02 4.29
CA ALA A 58 -0.32 -8.92 5.15
C ALA A 58 0.53 -9.97 4.41
N HIS A 59 0.29 -10.21 3.12
CA HIS A 59 0.91 -11.33 2.41
C HIS A 59 1.68 -10.89 1.18
N ILE A 60 2.95 -11.28 1.10
CA ILE A 60 3.81 -11.09 -0.07
C ILE A 60 4.37 -12.45 -0.48
N PHE A 61 4.22 -12.77 -1.75
CA PHE A 61 4.69 -14.01 -2.37
C PHE A 61 5.68 -13.68 -3.48
N ARG A 62 6.68 -14.54 -3.64
CA ARG A 62 7.50 -14.55 -4.85
C ARG A 62 6.93 -15.57 -5.83
N VAL A 63 6.65 -15.12 -7.04
CA VAL A 63 6.11 -15.96 -8.12
C VAL A 63 7.24 -16.82 -8.66
N VAL A 64 7.02 -18.13 -8.72
CA VAL A 64 7.93 -19.08 -9.37
C VAL A 64 7.16 -19.80 -10.47
N ILE A 65 7.61 -19.65 -11.72
CA ILE A 65 7.03 -20.35 -12.89
C ILE A 65 8.07 -21.35 -13.40
N PRO A 66 7.95 -22.65 -13.06
CA PRO A 66 9.02 -23.63 -13.26
C PRO A 66 9.49 -23.80 -14.71
N GLN A 67 8.59 -23.61 -15.68
CA GLN A 67 8.90 -23.77 -17.10
C GLN A 67 9.17 -22.44 -17.81
N SER A 68 9.21 -21.32 -17.08
CA SER A 68 9.73 -20.08 -17.64
C SER A 68 11.25 -20.21 -17.71
N GLY A 69 11.85 -19.99 -18.89
CA GLY A 69 13.28 -20.23 -19.14
C GLY A 69 14.24 -19.27 -18.42
N ARG A 70 13.84 -18.65 -17.30
CA ARG A 70 14.69 -17.84 -16.43
C ARG A 70 15.00 -18.65 -15.18
N ASP A 71 16.28 -18.94 -14.97
CA ASP A 71 16.77 -19.58 -13.75
C ASP A 71 16.30 -18.79 -12.53
N ALA A 72 15.55 -19.47 -11.67
CA ALA A 72 15.12 -18.91 -10.40
C ALA A 72 16.32 -18.88 -9.46
N GLU A 73 16.98 -17.72 -9.34
CA GLU A 73 17.93 -17.48 -8.24
C GLU A 73 17.13 -17.49 -6.93
N ILE A 74 17.24 -18.59 -6.20
CA ILE A 74 16.78 -18.76 -4.83
C ILE A 74 17.97 -18.37 -3.96
N ASP A 75 17.88 -17.26 -3.22
CA ASP A 75 18.49 -17.05 -1.90
C ASP A 75 18.68 -15.55 -1.57
N ARG A 76 17.75 -15.01 -0.76
CA ARG A 76 17.96 -14.00 0.31
C ARG A 76 16.61 -13.49 0.88
N ASP A 77 15.90 -14.33 1.61
CA ASP A 77 14.48 -14.09 1.94
C ASP A 77 14.19 -12.85 2.81
N GLU A 78 15.01 -12.53 3.83
CA GLU A 78 14.73 -11.40 4.74
C GLU A 78 15.09 -10.03 4.16
N GLU A 79 16.24 -9.91 3.49
CA GLU A 79 16.62 -8.67 2.79
C GLU A 79 15.68 -8.41 1.62
N ASP A 80 15.25 -9.47 0.92
CA ASP A 80 14.28 -9.38 -0.15
C ASP A 80 12.90 -8.99 0.33
N PHE A 81 12.45 -9.50 1.49
CA PHE A 81 11.17 -9.10 2.08
C PHE A 81 11.16 -7.62 2.48
N ASN A 82 12.19 -7.16 3.19
CA ASN A 82 12.31 -5.75 3.58
C ASN A 82 12.47 -4.82 2.36
N ARG A 83 13.09 -5.30 1.28
CA ARG A 83 13.16 -4.58 0.01
C ARG A 83 11.81 -4.57 -0.71
N ALA A 84 11.09 -5.69 -0.73
CA ALA A 84 9.75 -5.81 -1.32
C ALA A 84 8.74 -4.90 -0.62
N MET A 85 8.78 -4.84 0.72
CA MET A 85 7.95 -3.92 1.50
C MET A 85 8.24 -2.46 1.15
N ARG A 86 9.52 -2.10 1.00
CA ARG A 86 9.91 -0.75 0.57
C ARG A 86 9.44 -0.42 -0.84
N GLU A 87 9.52 -1.36 -1.77
CA GLU A 87 9.02 -1.19 -3.14
C GLU A 87 7.50 -1.02 -3.17
N LEU A 88 6.75 -1.79 -2.38
CA LEU A 88 5.30 -1.63 -2.24
C LEU A 88 4.93 -0.26 -1.68
N GLN A 89 5.64 0.20 -0.65
CA GLN A 89 5.44 1.54 -0.09
C GLN A 89 5.83 2.65 -1.06
N ALA A 90 6.82 2.44 -1.94
CA ALA A 90 7.22 3.43 -2.95
C ALA A 90 6.14 3.64 -4.03
N CYS A 91 5.30 2.64 -4.26
CA CYS A 91 4.16 2.70 -5.17
C CYS A 91 2.86 3.12 -4.49
N ALA A 92 2.89 3.38 -3.17
CA ALA A 92 1.74 3.87 -2.44
C ALA A 92 1.25 5.20 -3.00
N GLU A 93 -0.04 5.27 -3.33
CA GLU A 93 -0.68 6.54 -3.64
C GLU A 93 -1.29 7.15 -2.37
N VAL A 94 -1.32 8.48 -2.30
CA VAL A 94 -2.09 9.17 -1.27
C VAL A 94 -3.57 8.91 -1.50
N ASP A 95 -4.30 8.53 -0.45
CA ASP A 95 -5.74 8.29 -0.52
C ASP A 95 -6.44 9.51 -1.18
N PRO A 96 -7.35 9.28 -2.14
CA PRO A 96 -8.08 10.35 -2.82
C PRO A 96 -8.76 11.36 -1.88
N ARG A 97 -9.14 10.94 -0.67
CA ARG A 97 -9.73 11.79 0.38
C ARG A 97 -8.77 12.89 0.83
N TRP A 98 -7.47 12.59 0.95
CA TRP A 98 -6.45 13.52 1.44
C TRP A 98 -5.62 14.16 0.33
N ARG A 99 -5.66 13.61 -0.89
CA ARG A 99 -4.85 14.05 -2.03
C ARG A 99 -4.89 15.56 -2.25
N ARG A 100 -6.06 16.20 -2.20
CA ARG A 100 -6.19 17.65 -2.40
C ARG A 100 -5.42 18.46 -1.35
N GLY A 101 -5.48 18.05 -0.08
CA GLY A 101 -4.78 18.74 1.01
C GLY A 101 -3.27 18.54 0.91
N VAL A 102 -2.83 17.31 0.61
CA VAL A 102 -1.41 16.98 0.41
C VAL A 102 -0.84 17.72 -0.81
N ASP A 103 -1.53 17.73 -1.95
CA ASP A 103 -1.08 18.45 -3.16
C ASP A 103 -0.92 19.95 -2.88
N ALA A 104 -1.84 20.55 -2.13
CA ALA A 104 -1.75 21.96 -1.73
C ALA A 104 -0.53 22.21 -0.82
N ALA A 105 -0.30 21.34 0.16
CA ALA A 105 0.87 21.43 1.03
C ALA A 105 2.18 21.27 0.26
N VAL A 106 2.28 20.26 -0.62
CA VAL A 106 3.45 20.01 -1.48
C VAL A 106 3.77 21.24 -2.35
N LEU A 107 2.74 21.91 -2.90
CA LEU A 107 2.95 23.14 -3.68
C LEU A 107 3.52 24.28 -2.83
N LEU A 108 3.03 24.45 -1.59
CA LEU A 108 3.55 25.45 -0.65
C LEU A 108 5.00 25.12 -0.26
N VAL A 109 5.30 23.86 0.09
CA VAL A 109 6.66 23.44 0.43
C VAL A 109 7.61 23.60 -0.74
N LYS A 110 7.18 23.26 -1.95
CA LYS A 110 8.00 23.43 -3.15
C LYS A 110 8.35 24.89 -3.39
N ARG A 111 7.43 25.81 -3.12
CA ARG A 111 7.64 27.26 -3.26
C ARG A 111 8.59 27.80 -2.20
N ASP A 112 8.41 27.39 -0.95
CA ASP A 112 9.04 28.04 0.20
C ASP A 112 10.35 27.35 0.64
N TYR A 113 10.50 26.04 0.41
CA TYR A 113 11.64 25.22 0.85
C TYR A 113 12.35 24.49 -0.29
N GLY A 114 11.67 24.25 -1.41
CA GLY A 114 12.27 23.67 -2.60
C GLY A 114 11.75 22.28 -2.95
N THR A 115 12.24 21.74 -4.07
CA THR A 115 11.69 20.50 -4.64
C THR A 115 12.03 19.26 -3.82
N ARG A 116 13.18 19.25 -3.13
CA ARG A 116 13.63 18.09 -2.35
C ARG A 116 12.70 17.87 -1.15
N GLU A 117 12.47 18.91 -0.39
CA GLU A 117 11.60 18.94 0.79
C GLU A 117 10.15 18.64 0.41
N ALA A 118 9.70 19.12 -0.75
CA ALA A 118 8.38 18.80 -1.29
C ALA A 118 8.20 17.31 -1.64
N ASN A 119 9.25 16.68 -2.19
CA ASN A 119 9.25 15.24 -2.45
C ASN A 119 9.30 14.43 -1.15
N GLU A 120 10.13 14.85 -0.18
CA GLU A 120 10.20 14.23 1.15
C GLU A 120 8.81 14.25 1.84
N LEU A 121 8.10 15.38 1.79
CA LEU A 121 6.73 15.51 2.30
C LEU A 121 5.75 14.57 1.57
N LEU A 122 5.82 14.49 0.23
CA LEU A 122 4.93 13.64 -0.55
C LEU A 122 5.15 12.15 -0.23
N ASP A 123 6.40 11.72 -0.10
CA ASP A 123 6.74 10.35 0.26
C ASP A 123 6.31 10.01 1.69
N GLU A 124 6.43 10.96 2.63
CA GLU A 124 5.90 10.80 3.97
C GLU A 124 4.37 10.71 3.99
N ALA A 125 3.67 11.56 3.24
CA ALA A 125 2.23 11.54 3.12
C ALA A 125 1.70 10.23 2.52
N ARG A 126 2.40 9.66 1.52
CA ARG A 126 2.07 8.35 0.93
C ARG A 126 2.17 7.23 1.96
N ARG A 127 3.28 7.16 2.70
CA ARG A 127 3.49 6.15 3.75
C ARG A 127 2.44 6.28 4.86
N ALA A 128 2.23 7.50 5.35
CA ALA A 128 1.26 7.76 6.40
C ALA A 128 -0.17 7.45 5.93
N SER A 129 -0.52 7.74 4.67
CA SER A 129 -1.82 7.40 4.09
C SER A 129 -2.11 5.89 4.14
N GLU A 130 -1.13 5.04 3.84
CA GLU A 130 -1.32 3.58 3.94
C GLU A 130 -1.52 3.12 5.38
N LEU A 131 -0.72 3.66 6.32
CA LEU A 131 -0.82 3.33 7.73
C LEU A 131 -2.16 3.77 8.33
N VAL A 132 -2.68 4.93 7.94
CA VAL A 132 -4.01 5.40 8.36
C VAL A 132 -5.11 4.50 7.81
N ALA A 133 -5.00 4.07 6.54
CA ALA A 133 -5.96 3.12 5.97
C ALA A 133 -5.93 1.77 6.72
N GLU A 134 -4.74 1.25 7.02
CA GLU A 134 -4.58 0.02 7.80
C GLU A 134 -5.15 0.16 9.23
N ALA A 135 -4.83 1.27 9.92
CA ALA A 135 -5.36 1.55 11.25
C ALA A 135 -6.89 1.64 11.25
N ASN A 136 -7.49 2.23 10.22
CA ASN A 136 -8.93 2.30 10.05
C ASN A 136 -9.56 0.93 9.77
N ASP A 137 -8.90 0.05 9.02
CA ASP A 137 -9.36 -1.34 8.83
C ASP A 137 -9.33 -2.10 10.15
N ILE A 138 -8.26 -1.95 10.94
CA ILE A 138 -8.14 -2.56 12.27
C ILE A 138 -9.25 -2.05 13.19
N LEU A 139 -9.52 -0.74 13.16
CA LEU A 139 -10.52 -0.10 13.99
C LEU A 139 -11.93 -0.71 13.80
N GLN A 140 -12.26 -1.13 12.57
CA GLN A 140 -13.54 -1.81 12.28
C GLN A 140 -13.65 -3.21 12.90
N LEU A 141 -12.52 -3.84 13.25
CA LEU A 141 -12.48 -5.16 13.88
C LEU A 141 -12.48 -5.09 15.41
N VAL A 142 -12.16 -3.92 15.97
CA VAL A 142 -12.12 -3.70 17.42
C VAL A 142 -13.54 -3.42 17.92
N PRO A 143 -14.00 -4.06 19.01
CA PRO A 143 -15.28 -3.73 19.63
C PRO A 143 -15.37 -2.24 19.96
N SER A 144 -16.51 -1.61 19.66
CA SER A 144 -16.69 -0.17 19.86
C SER A 144 -16.55 0.27 21.33
N GLU A 145 -16.78 -0.63 22.28
CA GLU A 145 -16.55 -0.39 23.71
C GLU A 145 -15.07 -0.28 24.12
N TRP A 146 -14.13 -0.60 23.22
CA TRP A 146 -12.68 -0.54 23.48
C TRP A 146 -12.02 0.71 22.90
N THR A 147 -12.77 1.55 22.17
CA THR A 147 -12.21 2.70 21.47
C THR A 147 -13.20 3.86 21.40
N ASP A 148 -12.74 5.05 21.81
CA ASP A 148 -13.45 6.32 21.63
C ASP A 148 -13.08 7.01 20.30
N VAL A 149 -12.31 6.32 19.44
CA VAL A 149 -11.93 6.80 18.11
C VAL A 149 -12.83 6.16 17.07
N SER A 150 -13.43 7.00 16.22
CA SER A 150 -14.27 6.58 15.11
C SER A 150 -13.47 6.33 13.82
N HIS A 151 -12.44 7.13 13.58
CA HIS A 151 -11.51 6.97 12.45
C HIS A 151 -10.25 7.83 12.64
N TYR A 152 -9.22 7.49 11.89
CA TYR A 152 -7.99 8.25 11.74
C TYR A 152 -7.98 8.98 10.39
N GLU A 153 -7.43 10.20 10.38
CA GLU A 153 -7.26 11.03 9.19
C GLU A 153 -5.82 11.50 9.05
N LEU A 154 -5.37 11.65 7.81
CA LEU A 154 -4.11 12.32 7.50
C LEU A 154 -4.29 13.84 7.57
N ALA A 155 -3.38 14.53 8.25
CA ALA A 155 -3.31 15.97 8.33
C ALA A 155 -1.88 16.47 8.03
N VAL A 156 -1.77 17.76 7.70
CA VAL A 156 -0.48 18.43 7.51
C VAL A 156 -0.46 19.66 8.41
N LEU A 157 0.51 19.71 9.32
CA LEU A 157 0.66 20.81 10.28
C LEU A 157 1.76 21.75 9.80
N PHE A 158 1.45 23.04 9.72
CA PHE A 158 2.42 24.08 9.39
C PHE A 158 2.95 24.69 10.68
N GLU A 159 4.25 24.56 10.91
CA GLU A 159 4.95 25.19 12.02
C GLU A 159 5.41 26.61 11.65
N ALA A 160 5.72 27.43 12.66
CA ALA A 160 6.15 28.80 12.44
C ALA A 160 7.54 28.89 11.76
N ASP A 161 8.43 27.95 12.09
CA ASP A 161 9.85 28.01 11.72
C ASP A 161 10.36 26.70 11.08
N GLY A 162 9.61 26.12 10.15
CA GLY A 162 10.03 24.88 9.48
C GLY A 162 9.11 24.42 8.36
N PRO A 163 9.54 23.42 7.56
CA PRO A 163 8.65 22.76 6.62
C PRO A 163 7.49 22.11 7.39
N PRO A 164 6.29 22.02 6.79
CA PRO A 164 5.18 21.36 7.43
C PRO A 164 5.46 19.88 7.66
N VAL A 165 4.82 19.32 8.68
CA VAL A 165 4.95 17.92 9.07
C VAL A 165 3.66 17.16 8.79
N VAL A 166 3.80 15.91 8.34
CA VAL A 166 2.66 15.00 8.18
C VAL A 166 2.24 14.50 9.56
N CYS A 167 0.94 14.55 9.86
CA CYS A 167 0.38 14.14 11.13
C CYS A 167 -0.80 13.19 10.92
N VAL A 168 -1.11 12.39 11.92
CA VAL A 168 -2.33 11.56 11.97
C VAL A 168 -3.21 12.09 13.08
N VAL A 169 -4.48 12.32 12.77
CA VAL A 169 -5.48 12.83 13.72
C VAL A 169 -6.50 11.73 13.99
N ALA A 170 -6.72 11.44 15.27
CA ALA A 170 -7.83 10.60 15.71
C ALA A 170 -9.10 11.45 15.81
N ARG A 171 -10.20 10.98 15.23
CA ARG A 171 -11.50 11.64 15.28
C ARG A 171 -12.47 10.81 16.10
N ASP A 172 -13.13 11.43 17.06
CA ASP A 172 -14.34 10.86 17.65
C ASP A 172 -15.51 10.97 16.65
N HIS A 173 -16.59 10.22 16.87
CA HIS A 173 -17.87 10.60 16.29
C HIS A 173 -18.20 11.99 16.82
N ASP A 174 -18.11 13.00 15.94
CA ASP A 174 -18.48 14.37 16.29
C ASP A 174 -19.87 14.35 16.98
N PRO A 175 -20.03 15.02 18.14
CA PRO A 175 -21.22 14.92 19.00
C PRO A 175 -22.52 15.46 18.39
#